data_AF-A0A835XFU0-F1
#
_entry.id   AF-A0A835XFU0-F1
#
_cell.length_a   1.000
_cell.length_b   1.000
_cell.length_c   1.000
_cell.angle_alpha   90.00
_cell.angle_beta   90.00
_cell.angle_gamma   90.00
#
_symmetry.space_group_name_H-M   'P 1'
#
loop_
_entity.id
_entity.type
_entity.pdbx_description
1 polymer ?
#
loop_
_entity_poly.entity_id
_entity_poly.type
_entity_poly.pdbx_seq_one_letter_code
_entity_poly.pdbx_strand_id
1 'polypeptide(L)'
;MIASRYVKGGKISGWPLKRKLLSKLATVIAKKGLKVSTLDPMSGFFAFKRPIIKGLKFDAIGFKMLLEILVKTKGVSVREIPYTFTDRQFGSSKVTLSTAIDYAKSVWRLYRFGKSERKQEKRPSVRFLSKAARFYTVGASGLGINFLISLLFAGGISDMWYLHANIIGIIASMTTNFILNKYWTFEDKDFSTKKTLSQYGKFVGFSSLGALVQLGMVFSLVEASQIAYPIALTLAVFTAAFGNFILNKKWTFKEKLWN
;
A
#
# COMPACT_ATOMS: atom_id res chain seq x y z
N MET A 1 8.84 27.74 -11.42
CA MET A 1 9.32 28.92 -10.70
C MET A 1 8.13 29.61 -10.06
N ILE A 2 8.25 30.03 -8.81
CA ILE A 2 7.16 30.68 -8.06
C ILE A 2 7.68 32.02 -7.56
N ALA A 3 6.97 33.11 -7.83
CA ALA A 3 7.27 34.37 -7.17
C ALA A 3 6.76 34.29 -5.73
N SER A 4 7.65 34.41 -4.75
CA SER A 4 7.36 34.14 -3.35
C SER A 4 7.56 35.38 -2.49
N ARG A 5 6.59 35.67 -1.62
CA ARG A 5 6.64 36.80 -0.66
C ARG A 5 7.41 36.47 0.60
N TYR A 6 7.62 35.17 0.87
CA TYR A 6 8.12 34.66 2.15
C TYR A 6 9.57 34.14 2.10
N VAL A 7 10.21 34.18 0.93
CA VAL A 7 11.65 33.90 0.77
C VAL A 7 12.52 35.09 1.20
N LYS A 8 13.81 34.84 1.45
CA LYS A 8 14.80 35.90 1.71
C LYS A 8 14.82 36.89 0.55
N GLY A 9 14.49 38.16 0.83
CA GLY A 9 14.35 39.23 -0.17
C GLY A 9 12.91 39.53 -0.62
N GLY A 10 11.95 38.66 -0.34
CA GLY A 10 10.53 38.90 -0.58
C GLY A 10 9.94 39.89 0.44
N LYS A 11 9.05 40.78 -0.03
CA LYS A 11 8.44 41.82 0.81
C LYS A 11 6.95 41.95 0.52
N ILE A 12 6.19 42.35 1.53
CA ILE A 12 4.79 42.74 1.41
C ILE A 12 4.70 44.19 1.88
N SER A 13 4.34 45.09 0.99
CA SER A 13 4.20 46.52 1.26
C SER A 13 2.72 46.91 1.34
N GLY A 14 2.35 47.70 2.35
CA GLY A 14 1.00 48.25 2.50
C GLY A 14 -0.03 47.38 3.23
N TRP A 15 0.30 46.16 3.66
CA TRP A 15 -0.66 45.28 4.35
C TRP A 15 -0.81 45.58 5.85
N PRO A 16 -2.05 45.63 6.37
CA PRO A 16 -2.30 45.59 7.81
C PRO A 16 -1.73 44.32 8.46
N LEU A 17 -1.19 44.43 9.67
CA LEU A 17 -0.61 43.31 10.44
C LEU A 17 -1.58 42.12 10.58
N LYS A 18 -2.87 42.39 10.85
CA LYS A 18 -3.92 41.36 10.96
C LYS A 18 -4.05 40.54 9.66
N ARG A 19 -4.03 41.20 8.50
CA ARG A 19 -4.12 40.54 7.17
C ARG A 19 -2.88 39.69 6.89
N LYS A 20 -1.70 40.20 7.26
CA LYS A 20 -0.43 39.47 7.14
C LYS A 20 -0.43 38.19 7.98
N LEU A 21 -0.93 38.26 9.22
CA LEU A 21 -1.02 37.11 10.11
C LEU A 21 -2.01 36.05 9.58
N LEU A 22 -3.22 36.45 9.18
CA LEU A 22 -4.21 35.55 8.60
C LEU A 22 -3.68 34.82 7.36
N SER A 23 -2.99 35.54 6.47
CA SER A 23 -2.38 34.94 5.28
C SER A 23 -1.29 33.93 5.65
N LYS A 24 -0.44 34.25 6.63
CA LYS A 24 0.61 33.34 7.11
C LYS A 24 0.02 32.08 7.73
N LEU A 25 -1.01 32.20 8.58
CA LEU A 25 -1.70 31.07 9.18
C LEU A 25 -2.33 30.16 8.13
N ALA A 26 -3.08 30.73 7.17
CA ALA A 26 -3.65 29.99 6.06
C ALA A 26 -2.59 29.21 5.27
N THR A 27 -1.44 29.84 5.04
CA THR A 27 -0.29 29.23 4.34
C THR A 27 0.31 28.08 5.14
N VAL A 28 0.48 28.24 6.45
CA VAL A 28 1.01 27.19 7.34
C VAL A 28 0.07 25.98 7.38
N ILE A 29 -1.24 26.19 7.45
CA ILE A 29 -2.24 25.11 7.45
C ILE A 29 -2.16 24.31 6.14
N ALA A 30 -2.15 24.99 4.99
CA ALA A 30 -2.00 24.30 3.70
C ALA A 30 -0.66 23.57 3.61
N LYS A 31 0.45 24.19 4.03
CA LYS A 31 1.77 23.59 3.99
C LYS A 31 1.87 22.32 4.83
N LYS A 32 1.42 22.37 6.09
CA LYS A 32 1.44 21.22 6.99
C LYS A 32 0.44 20.13 6.57
N GLY A 33 -0.80 20.52 6.22
CA GLY A 33 -1.85 19.58 5.82
C GLY A 33 -1.52 18.84 4.52
N LEU A 34 -0.97 19.54 3.54
CA LEU A 34 -0.70 19.01 2.19
C LEU A 34 0.75 18.58 1.98
N LYS A 35 1.64 18.81 2.97
CA LYS A 35 3.08 18.51 2.93
C LYS A 35 3.81 19.11 1.71
N VAL A 36 3.50 20.36 1.38
CA VAL A 36 4.15 21.09 0.28
C VAL A 36 5.48 21.69 0.79
N SER A 37 6.55 21.62 -0.01
CA SER A 37 7.89 22.11 0.40
C SER A 37 8.04 23.63 0.31
N THR A 38 7.26 24.29 -0.55
CA THR A 38 7.36 25.73 -0.85
C THR A 38 7.00 26.64 0.33
N LEU A 39 7.53 27.85 0.35
CA LEU A 39 7.24 28.88 1.35
C LEU A 39 5.98 29.69 1.00
N ASP A 40 5.71 29.92 -0.29
CA ASP A 40 4.49 30.59 -0.76
C ASP A 40 3.70 29.73 -1.77
N PRO A 41 3.07 28.62 -1.31
CA PRO A 41 2.21 27.77 -2.16
C PRO A 41 0.94 28.49 -2.66
N MET A 42 0.73 29.73 -2.20
CA MET A 42 -0.49 30.51 -2.42
C MET A 42 -0.28 31.67 -3.38
N SER A 43 0.90 31.76 -3.98
CA SER A 43 1.20 32.79 -4.96
C SER A 43 0.36 32.61 -6.23
N GLY A 44 -0.21 33.71 -6.70
CA GLY A 44 -0.86 33.77 -8.02
C GLY A 44 0.12 34.02 -9.16
N PHE A 45 1.39 34.31 -8.85
CA PHE A 45 2.41 34.65 -9.85
C PHE A 45 3.48 33.57 -9.91
N PHE A 46 3.39 32.71 -10.92
CA PHE A 46 4.25 31.55 -11.08
C PHE A 46 4.35 31.16 -12.56
N ALA A 47 5.42 30.44 -12.90
CA ALA A 47 5.67 29.89 -14.23
C ALA A 47 6.04 28.41 -14.11
N PHE A 48 5.54 27.59 -15.03
CA PHE A 48 5.82 26.15 -15.07
C PHE A 48 5.99 25.70 -16.53
N LYS A 49 6.74 24.61 -16.73
CA LYS A 49 6.89 24.00 -18.06
C LYS A 49 5.61 23.24 -18.41
N ARG A 50 5.13 23.33 -19.65
CA ARG A 50 3.93 22.63 -20.15
C ARG A 50 3.85 21.13 -19.78
N PRO A 51 4.93 20.32 -19.80
CA PRO A 51 4.85 18.91 -19.44
C PRO A 51 4.35 18.65 -18.01
N ILE A 52 4.51 19.60 -17.09
CA ILE A 52 4.12 19.47 -15.68
C ILE A 52 2.60 19.28 -15.53
N ILE A 53 1.82 19.88 -16.42
CA ILE A 53 0.34 19.82 -16.36
C ILE A 53 -0.25 18.78 -17.32
N LYS A 54 0.58 18.08 -18.10
CA LYS A 54 0.11 17.12 -19.09
C LYS A 54 -0.51 15.92 -18.36
N GLY A 55 -1.81 15.69 -18.55
CA GLY A 55 -2.56 14.61 -17.89
C GLY A 55 -3.15 14.97 -16.53
N LEU A 56 -2.97 16.21 -16.05
CA LEU A 56 -3.66 16.67 -14.84
C LEU A 56 -5.11 17.04 -15.16
N LYS A 57 -6.06 16.45 -14.41
CA LYS A 57 -7.43 16.95 -14.37
C LYS A 57 -7.51 18.04 -13.32
N PHE A 58 -7.78 19.27 -13.74
CA PHE A 58 -8.05 20.39 -12.83
C PHE A 58 -9.53 20.41 -12.48
N ASP A 59 -9.84 20.55 -11.20
CA ASP A 59 -11.22 20.81 -10.81
C ASP A 59 -11.44 22.32 -10.94
N ALA A 60 -12.33 22.75 -11.82
CA ALA A 60 -12.53 24.16 -12.23
C ALA A 60 -13.07 25.11 -11.13
N ILE A 61 -12.89 24.77 -9.85
CA ILE A 61 -13.48 25.46 -8.71
C ILE A 61 -12.36 25.81 -7.71
N GLY A 62 -11.59 26.87 -7.97
CA GLY A 62 -10.70 27.38 -6.92
C GLY A 62 -9.62 28.38 -7.32
N PHE A 63 -9.63 29.51 -6.61
CA PHE A 63 -8.71 30.65 -6.57
C PHE A 63 -7.19 30.35 -6.40
N LYS A 64 -6.74 29.09 -6.37
CA LYS A 64 -5.35 28.72 -6.00
C LYS A 64 -4.78 27.60 -6.87
N MET A 65 -4.73 27.82 -8.18
CA MET A 65 -4.19 26.87 -9.18
C MET A 65 -2.79 26.36 -8.84
N LEU A 66 -1.92 27.22 -8.29
CA LEU A 66 -0.57 26.82 -7.86
C LEU A 66 -0.61 25.70 -6.81
N LEU A 67 -1.49 25.81 -5.81
CA LEU A 67 -1.59 24.82 -4.75
C LEU A 67 -2.05 23.47 -5.30
N GLU A 68 -3.00 23.47 -6.23
CA GLU A 68 -3.48 22.26 -6.88
C GLU A 68 -2.38 21.59 -7.72
N ILE A 69 -1.61 22.37 -8.48
CA ILE A 69 -0.44 21.86 -9.21
C ILE A 69 0.55 21.24 -8.22
N LEU A 70 0.95 21.95 -7.17
CA LEU A 70 1.93 21.47 -6.18
C LEU A 70 1.50 20.19 -5.47
N VAL A 71 0.19 19.99 -5.24
CA VAL A 71 -0.34 18.76 -4.63
C VAL A 71 -0.42 17.61 -5.62
N LYS A 72 -0.84 17.88 -6.87
CA LYS A 72 -1.05 16.85 -7.89
C LYS A 72 0.24 16.45 -8.61
N THR A 73 1.27 17.30 -8.60
CA THR A 73 2.57 17.00 -9.22
C THR A 73 3.62 16.71 -8.16
N LYS A 74 3.88 15.42 -7.91
CA LYS A 74 4.98 14.98 -7.03
C LYS A 74 6.31 14.95 -7.81
N GLY A 75 7.41 15.28 -7.14
CA GLY A 75 8.78 15.13 -7.70
C GLY A 75 9.26 16.27 -8.61
N VAL A 76 8.51 17.37 -8.74
CA VAL A 76 8.92 18.52 -9.55
C VAL A 76 9.88 19.42 -8.76
N SER A 77 10.97 19.84 -9.40
CA SER A 77 11.89 20.84 -8.83
C SER A 77 11.22 22.21 -8.78
N VAL A 78 11.04 22.75 -7.58
CA VAL A 78 10.43 24.08 -7.38
C VAL A 78 11.49 25.07 -6.93
N ARG A 79 11.61 26.19 -7.66
CA ARG A 79 12.45 27.34 -7.29
C ARG A 79 11.56 28.54 -6.98
N GLU A 80 11.75 29.13 -5.81
CA GLU A 80 11.08 30.34 -5.36
C GLU A 80 11.97 31.57 -5.63
N ILE A 81 11.39 32.61 -6.22
CA ILE A 81 12.07 33.87 -6.57
C ILE A 81 11.46 34.97 -5.70
N PRO A 82 12.27 35.78 -4.98
CA PRO A 82 11.76 36.88 -4.17
C PRO A 82 11.06 37.92 -5.04
N TYR A 83 9.91 38.42 -4.58
CA TYR A 83 9.28 39.60 -5.17
C TYR A 83 8.61 40.46 -4.10
N THR A 84 8.37 41.73 -4.44
CA THR A 84 7.64 42.67 -3.58
C THR A 84 6.19 42.74 -4.00
N PHE A 85 5.28 42.34 -3.11
CA PHE A 85 3.85 42.50 -3.32
C PHE A 85 3.40 43.86 -2.78
N THR A 86 2.87 44.70 -3.66
CA THR A 86 2.26 45.99 -3.31
C THR A 86 0.74 45.88 -3.42
N ASP A 87 0.01 46.56 -2.53
CA ASP A 87 -1.44 46.66 -2.69
C ASP A 87 -1.78 47.46 -3.95
N ARG A 88 -2.89 47.08 -4.59
CA ARG A 88 -3.38 47.76 -5.78
C ARG A 88 -3.82 49.18 -5.44
N GLN A 89 -3.62 50.10 -6.38
CA GLN A 89 -3.97 51.51 -6.21
C GLN A 89 -5.47 51.79 -6.45
N PHE A 90 -6.18 50.91 -7.19
CA PHE A 90 -7.59 51.11 -7.55
C PHE A 90 -8.47 49.87 -7.31
N GLY A 91 -9.70 50.09 -6.80
CA GLY A 91 -10.77 49.10 -6.58
C GLY A 91 -10.96 48.61 -5.13
N SER A 92 -12.15 48.10 -4.78
CA SER A 92 -12.54 47.54 -3.45
C SER A 92 -12.27 46.04 -3.28
N SER A 93 -11.57 45.66 -2.20
CA SER A 93 -10.98 44.32 -2.01
C SER A 93 -12.07 43.24 -2.06
N LYS A 94 -12.02 42.33 -3.05
CA LYS A 94 -12.97 41.21 -3.22
C LYS A 94 -12.75 40.06 -2.22
N VAL A 95 -12.04 40.32 -1.11
CA VAL A 95 -11.74 39.31 -0.09
C VAL A 95 -12.89 39.31 0.91
N THR A 96 -13.91 38.51 0.63
CA THR A 96 -15.11 38.35 1.46
C THR A 96 -15.01 37.04 2.27
N LEU A 97 -15.86 36.87 3.28
CA LEU A 97 -15.97 35.60 4.03
C LEU A 97 -16.21 34.38 3.12
N SER A 98 -16.93 34.56 2.01
CA SER A 98 -17.08 33.54 0.95
C SER A 98 -15.72 33.05 0.43
N THR A 99 -14.74 33.93 0.21
CA THR A 99 -13.39 33.55 -0.24
C THR A 99 -12.65 32.69 0.78
N ALA A 100 -12.88 32.91 2.08
CA ALA A 100 -12.28 32.10 3.14
C ALA A 100 -12.91 30.69 3.21
N ILE A 101 -14.23 30.59 3.02
CA ILE A 101 -14.96 29.32 2.99
C ILE A 101 -14.55 28.49 1.76
N ASP A 102 -14.50 29.11 0.59
CA ASP A 102 -14.07 28.45 -0.65
C ASP A 102 -12.64 27.94 -0.53
N TYR A 103 -11.77 28.74 0.09
CA TYR A 103 -10.42 28.33 0.41
C TYR A 103 -10.38 27.09 1.32
N ALA A 104 -11.13 27.08 2.42
CA ALA A 104 -11.19 25.95 3.33
C ALA A 104 -11.70 24.67 2.62
N LYS A 105 -12.73 24.80 1.77
CA LYS A 105 -13.25 23.70 0.93
C LYS A 105 -12.19 23.15 -0.01
N SER A 106 -11.44 24.01 -0.70
CA SER A 106 -10.36 23.59 -1.62
C SER A 106 -9.24 22.87 -0.86
N VAL A 107 -8.79 23.39 0.29
CA VAL A 107 -7.76 22.73 1.11
C VAL A 107 -8.23 21.37 1.60
N TRP A 108 -9.45 21.28 2.10
CA TRP A 108 -10.00 20.00 2.59
C TRP A 108 -10.14 18.98 1.46
N ARG A 109 -10.54 19.41 0.26
CA ARG A 109 -10.61 18.54 -0.92
C ARG A 109 -9.22 18.02 -1.33
N LEU A 110 -8.23 18.91 -1.44
CA LEU A 110 -6.85 18.54 -1.73
C LEU A 110 -6.26 17.62 -0.64
N TYR A 111 -6.64 17.84 0.62
CA TYR A 111 -6.24 16.98 1.73
C TYR A 111 -6.81 15.56 1.57
N ARG A 112 -8.10 15.42 1.19
CA ARG A 112 -8.70 14.11 0.88
C ARG A 112 -8.07 13.46 -0.35
N PHE A 113 -7.78 14.23 -1.39
CA PHE A 113 -7.09 13.73 -2.59
C PHE A 113 -5.70 13.17 -2.23
N GLY A 114 -4.90 13.93 -1.48
CA GLY A 114 -3.58 13.50 -1.01
C GLY A 114 -3.63 12.27 -0.10
N LYS A 115 -4.72 12.05 0.65
CA LYS A 115 -4.94 10.83 1.45
C LYS A 115 -5.34 9.63 0.60
N SER A 116 -6.12 9.83 -0.47
CA SER A 116 -6.55 8.78 -1.40
C SER A 116 -5.37 8.20 -2.19
N GLU A 117 -4.51 9.07 -2.74
CA GLU A 117 -3.28 8.67 -3.44
C GLU A 117 -2.26 8.00 -2.49
N ARG A 118 -2.16 8.47 -1.24
CA ARG A 118 -1.32 7.80 -0.22
C ARG A 118 -1.81 6.40 0.14
N LYS A 119 -3.10 6.08 -0.06
CA LYS A 119 -3.62 4.72 0.13
C LYS A 119 -3.20 3.79 -1.02
N GLN A 120 -2.91 4.34 -2.20
CA GLN A 120 -2.32 3.61 -3.33
C GLN A 120 -0.81 3.42 -3.19
N GLU A 121 -0.08 4.36 -2.58
CA GLU A 121 1.35 4.21 -2.18
C GLU A 121 1.55 3.30 -0.94
N LYS A 122 0.84 2.17 -0.83
CA LYS A 122 1.31 1.11 0.08
C LYS A 122 2.66 0.65 -0.47
N ARG A 123 3.75 0.93 0.27
CA ARG A 123 5.10 0.47 -0.04
C ARG A 123 5.07 -1.01 -0.48
N PRO A 124 5.82 -1.42 -1.52
CA PRO A 124 5.81 -2.79 -2.05
C PRO A 124 5.99 -3.86 -0.96
N SER A 125 6.83 -3.56 0.05
CA SER A 125 7.07 -4.43 1.20
C SER A 125 5.83 -4.66 2.09
N VAL A 126 4.97 -3.64 2.28
CA VAL A 126 3.76 -3.76 3.11
C VAL A 126 2.71 -4.61 2.40
N ARG A 127 2.60 -4.49 1.06
CA ARG A 127 1.74 -5.37 0.26
C ARG A 127 2.24 -6.81 0.29
N PHE A 128 3.56 -7.00 0.19
CA PHE A 128 4.18 -8.33 0.32
C PHE A 128 3.85 -8.96 1.69
N LEU A 129 4.10 -8.24 2.78
CA LEU A 129 3.88 -8.74 4.13
C LEU A 129 2.40 -9.05 4.40
N SER A 130 1.49 -8.21 3.90
CA SER A 130 0.06 -8.45 4.00
C SER A 130 -0.39 -9.72 3.26
N LYS A 131 0.18 -10.02 2.09
CA LYS A 131 -0.14 -11.26 1.35
C LYS A 131 0.48 -12.49 2.02
N ALA A 132 1.71 -12.37 2.53
CA ALA A 132 2.35 -13.43 3.30
C ALA A 132 1.52 -13.77 4.55
N ALA A 133 1.07 -12.75 5.30
CA ALA A 133 0.20 -12.95 6.45
C ALA A 133 -1.09 -13.69 6.08
N ARG A 134 -1.79 -13.29 5.00
CA ARG A 134 -2.99 -14.01 4.51
C ARG A 134 -2.67 -15.46 4.17
N PHE A 135 -1.58 -15.72 3.46
CA PHE A 135 -1.14 -17.08 3.10
C PHE A 135 -0.93 -17.96 4.33
N TYR A 136 -0.22 -17.45 5.35
CA TYR A 136 0.03 -18.21 6.58
C TYR A 136 -1.22 -18.39 7.43
N THR A 137 -2.13 -17.40 7.48
CA THR A 137 -3.42 -17.57 8.18
C THR A 137 -4.28 -18.66 7.54
N VAL A 138 -4.30 -18.73 6.20
CA VAL A 138 -4.96 -19.83 5.48
C VAL A 138 -4.30 -21.16 5.84
N GLY A 139 -2.96 -21.24 5.79
CA GLY A 139 -2.25 -22.47 6.17
C GLY A 139 -2.55 -22.94 7.60
N ALA A 140 -2.56 -22.03 8.57
CA ALA A 140 -2.91 -22.32 9.96
C ALA A 140 -4.37 -22.81 10.09
N SER A 141 -5.32 -22.19 9.38
CA SER A 141 -6.70 -22.66 9.33
C SER A 141 -6.82 -24.07 8.73
N GLY A 142 -5.98 -24.38 7.73
CA GLY A 142 -5.91 -25.69 7.12
C GLY A 142 -5.47 -26.80 8.08
N LEU A 143 -4.61 -26.50 9.06
CA LEU A 143 -4.24 -27.47 10.10
C LEU A 143 -5.45 -27.83 10.99
N GLY A 144 -6.26 -26.82 11.34
CA GLY A 144 -7.51 -27.03 12.07
C GLY A 144 -8.52 -27.85 11.26
N ILE A 145 -8.66 -27.56 9.97
CA ILE A 145 -9.53 -28.32 9.05
C ILE A 145 -9.06 -29.77 8.95
N ASN A 146 -7.75 -30.00 8.79
CA ASN A 146 -7.17 -31.35 8.77
C ASN A 146 -7.56 -32.11 10.04
N PHE A 147 -7.28 -31.52 11.21
CA PHE A 147 -7.58 -32.14 12.50
C PHE A 147 -9.07 -32.49 12.65
N LEU A 148 -9.97 -31.56 12.32
CA LEU A 148 -11.41 -31.78 12.44
C LEU A 148 -11.92 -32.88 11.50
N ILE A 149 -11.50 -32.86 10.23
CA ILE A 149 -11.93 -33.86 9.26
C ILE A 149 -11.38 -35.24 9.64
N SER A 150 -10.11 -35.32 10.01
CA SER A 150 -9.52 -36.59 10.46
C SER A 150 -10.21 -37.12 11.71
N LEU A 151 -10.60 -36.27 12.66
CA LEU A 151 -11.33 -36.70 13.85
C LEU A 151 -12.74 -37.22 13.51
N LEU A 152 -13.46 -36.51 12.63
CA LEU A 152 -14.80 -36.91 12.19
C LEU A 152 -14.78 -38.27 11.48
N PHE A 153 -13.77 -38.55 10.67
CA PHE A 153 -13.64 -39.79 9.93
C PHE A 153 -12.97 -40.93 10.70
N ALA A 154 -12.26 -40.65 11.80
CA ALA A 154 -11.61 -41.67 12.60
C ALA A 154 -12.49 -42.25 13.72
N GLY A 155 -13.49 -41.50 14.19
CA GLY A 155 -14.36 -41.98 15.28
C GLY A 155 -15.73 -41.31 15.38
N GLY A 156 -16.11 -40.48 14.41
CA GLY A 156 -17.40 -39.79 14.41
C GLY A 156 -18.42 -40.43 13.46
N ILE A 157 -18.24 -40.18 12.16
CA ILE A 157 -19.19 -40.50 11.10
C ILE A 157 -18.89 -41.87 10.46
N SER A 158 -17.61 -42.19 10.35
CA SER A 158 -17.11 -43.44 9.80
C SER A 158 -16.09 -44.00 10.77
N ASP A 159 -16.12 -45.29 11.06
CA ASP A 159 -15.13 -45.94 11.94
C ASP A 159 -13.89 -46.34 11.10
N MET A 160 -13.33 -45.37 10.36
CA MET A 160 -12.21 -45.61 9.45
C MET A 160 -10.90 -45.66 10.22
N TRP A 161 -9.99 -46.52 9.75
CA TRP A 161 -8.64 -46.58 10.30
C TRP A 161 -7.96 -45.20 10.20
N TYR A 162 -7.33 -44.77 11.30
CA TYR A 162 -6.84 -43.41 11.52
C TYR A 162 -5.92 -42.88 10.39
N LEU A 163 -5.16 -43.75 9.73
CA LEU A 163 -4.32 -43.36 8.59
C LEU A 163 -5.15 -42.90 7.39
N HIS A 164 -6.23 -43.60 7.06
CA HIS A 164 -7.12 -43.21 5.97
C HIS A 164 -7.85 -41.90 6.28
N ALA A 165 -8.31 -41.73 7.52
CA ALA A 165 -8.94 -40.49 7.98
C ALA A 165 -7.95 -39.30 7.93
N ASN A 166 -6.67 -39.52 8.24
CA ASN A 166 -5.64 -38.49 8.13
C ASN A 166 -5.36 -38.11 6.66
N ILE A 167 -5.29 -39.07 5.75
CA ILE A 167 -5.11 -38.80 4.32
C ILE A 167 -6.27 -37.96 3.77
N ILE A 168 -7.52 -38.29 4.13
CA ILE A 168 -8.71 -37.51 3.73
C ILE A 168 -8.63 -36.08 4.28
N GLY A 169 -8.24 -35.93 5.55
CA GLY A 169 -8.03 -34.62 6.17
C GLY A 169 -7.00 -33.78 5.43
N ILE A 170 -5.86 -34.38 5.05
CA ILE A 170 -4.77 -33.68 4.35
C ILE A 170 -5.26 -33.21 2.98
N ILE A 171 -5.97 -34.06 2.23
CA ILE A 171 -6.52 -33.70 0.92
C ILE A 171 -7.54 -32.56 1.04
N ALA A 172 -8.45 -32.64 2.01
CA ALA A 172 -9.45 -31.60 2.23
C ALA A 172 -8.82 -30.27 2.68
N SER A 173 -7.81 -30.34 3.55
CA SER A 173 -7.01 -29.20 3.99
C SER A 173 -6.26 -28.55 2.83
N MET A 174 -5.56 -29.33 2.01
CA MET A 174 -4.85 -28.81 0.81
C MET A 174 -5.82 -28.16 -0.17
N THR A 175 -6.98 -28.76 -0.39
CA THR A 175 -8.03 -28.22 -1.27
C THR A 175 -8.56 -26.89 -0.76
N THR A 176 -8.88 -26.81 0.53
CA THR A 176 -9.39 -25.58 1.15
C THR A 176 -8.33 -24.48 1.16
N ASN A 177 -7.09 -24.83 1.49
CA ASN A 177 -5.96 -23.92 1.45
C ASN A 177 -5.74 -23.35 0.05
N PHE A 178 -5.86 -24.16 -0.99
CA PHE A 178 -5.75 -23.70 -2.37
C PHE A 178 -6.87 -22.73 -2.73
N ILE A 179 -8.13 -23.08 -2.46
CA ILE A 179 -9.30 -22.26 -2.80
C ILE A 179 -9.23 -20.90 -2.10
N LEU A 180 -8.96 -20.90 -0.78
CA LEU A 180 -8.82 -19.68 0.00
C LEU A 180 -7.65 -18.82 -0.49
N ASN A 181 -6.50 -19.43 -0.80
CA ASN A 181 -5.37 -18.67 -1.33
C ASN A 181 -5.67 -18.07 -2.71
N LYS A 182 -6.31 -18.82 -3.60
CA LYS A 182 -6.70 -18.33 -4.93
C LYS A 182 -7.68 -17.16 -4.83
N TYR A 183 -8.73 -17.29 -4.03
CA TYR A 183 -9.79 -16.28 -3.90
C TYR A 183 -9.38 -15.05 -3.07
N TRP A 184 -8.71 -15.26 -1.93
CA TRP A 184 -8.48 -14.22 -0.91
C TRP A 184 -7.03 -13.72 -0.82
N THR A 185 -6.05 -14.62 -0.89
CA THR A 185 -4.63 -14.24 -0.77
C THR A 185 -4.11 -13.59 -2.05
N PHE A 186 -4.43 -14.19 -3.19
CA PHE A 186 -3.98 -13.75 -4.52
C PHE A 186 -5.08 -13.08 -5.35
N GLU A 187 -6.32 -13.05 -4.86
CA GLU A 187 -7.44 -12.32 -5.48
C GLU A 187 -7.69 -12.71 -6.96
N ASP A 188 -7.34 -13.95 -7.35
CA ASP A 188 -7.53 -14.51 -8.70
C ASP A 188 -8.94 -15.10 -8.82
N LYS A 189 -9.88 -14.28 -9.32
CA LYS A 189 -11.30 -14.64 -9.49
C LYS A 189 -11.60 -15.51 -10.71
N ASP A 190 -10.60 -15.85 -11.51
CA ASP A 190 -10.78 -16.67 -12.70
C ASP A 190 -10.72 -18.17 -12.35
N PHE A 191 -11.89 -18.79 -12.32
CA PHE A 191 -12.07 -20.21 -12.00
C PHE A 191 -12.14 -21.12 -13.23
N SER A 192 -11.63 -20.69 -14.40
CA SER A 192 -11.54 -21.55 -15.58
C SER A 192 -10.92 -22.92 -15.26
N THR A 193 -11.59 -24.01 -15.64
CA THR A 193 -11.27 -25.38 -15.21
C THR A 193 -9.82 -25.77 -15.52
N LYS A 194 -9.32 -25.46 -16.73
CA LYS A 194 -7.94 -25.74 -17.14
C LYS A 194 -6.91 -24.96 -16.30
N LYS A 195 -7.18 -23.69 -16.02
CA LYS A 195 -6.28 -22.82 -15.25
C LYS A 195 -6.25 -23.24 -13.78
N THR A 196 -7.42 -23.46 -13.19
CA THR A 196 -7.57 -23.87 -11.78
C THR A 196 -6.88 -25.21 -11.54
N LEU A 197 -7.04 -26.19 -12.44
CA LEU A 197 -6.39 -27.49 -12.30
C LEU A 197 -4.85 -27.39 -12.41
N SER A 198 -4.35 -26.59 -13.35
CA SER A 198 -2.89 -26.33 -13.46
C SER A 198 -2.33 -25.64 -12.21
N GLN A 199 -3.06 -24.67 -11.66
CA GLN A 199 -2.66 -23.97 -10.44
C GLN A 199 -2.72 -24.88 -9.21
N TYR A 200 -3.74 -25.73 -9.11
CA TYR A 200 -3.86 -26.71 -8.03
C TYR A 200 -2.70 -27.70 -8.05
N GLY A 201 -2.38 -28.27 -9.22
CA GLY A 201 -1.24 -29.17 -9.37
C GLY A 201 0.10 -28.52 -8.97
N LYS A 202 0.32 -27.26 -9.36
CA LYS A 202 1.51 -26.50 -8.92
C LYS A 202 1.52 -26.23 -7.43
N PHE A 203 0.38 -25.85 -6.85
CA PHE A 203 0.25 -25.59 -5.42
C PHE A 203 0.58 -26.82 -4.58
N VAL A 204 0.02 -27.98 -4.95
CA VAL A 204 0.30 -29.27 -4.29
C VAL A 204 1.75 -29.68 -4.51
N GLY A 205 2.28 -29.52 -5.73
CA GLY A 205 3.68 -29.81 -6.04
C GLY A 205 4.68 -28.99 -5.21
N PHE A 206 4.48 -27.67 -5.11
CA PHE A 206 5.34 -26.80 -4.29
C PHE A 206 5.18 -27.05 -2.79
N SER A 207 3.97 -27.38 -2.33
CA SER A 207 3.75 -27.73 -0.92
C SER A 207 4.46 -29.04 -0.55
N SER A 208 4.42 -30.03 -1.44
CA SER A 208 5.12 -31.30 -1.27
C SER A 208 6.64 -31.12 -1.31
N LEU A 209 7.15 -30.30 -2.24
CA LEU A 209 8.56 -29.92 -2.29
C LEU A 209 9.00 -29.21 -1.01
N GLY A 210 8.18 -28.31 -0.47
CA GLY A 210 8.42 -27.64 0.80
C GLY A 210 8.57 -28.63 1.97
N ALA A 211 7.72 -29.66 2.02
CA ALA A 211 7.82 -30.71 3.03
C ALA A 211 9.13 -31.52 2.91
N LEU A 212 9.57 -31.83 1.68
CA LEU A 212 10.86 -32.49 1.46
C LEU A 212 12.04 -31.62 1.89
N VAL A 213 12.00 -30.33 1.56
CA VAL A 213 13.01 -29.35 2.00
C VAL A 213 13.05 -29.27 3.53
N GLN A 214 11.89 -29.25 4.19
CA GLN A 214 11.81 -29.25 5.64
C GLN A 214 12.49 -30.50 6.23
N LEU A 215 12.14 -31.71 5.75
CA LEU A 215 12.72 -32.96 6.25
C LEU A 215 14.23 -33.01 6.03
N GLY A 216 14.71 -32.67 4.83
CA GLY A 216 16.14 -32.65 4.52
C GLY A 216 16.91 -31.62 5.34
N MET A 217 16.30 -30.47 5.63
CA MET A 217 16.91 -29.43 6.46
C MET A 217 16.97 -29.84 7.93
N VAL A 218 15.92 -30.47 8.47
CA VAL A 218 15.97 -31.02 9.84
C VAL A 218 17.06 -32.07 9.96
N PHE A 219 17.10 -33.04 9.04
CA PHE A 219 18.12 -34.08 9.03
C PHE A 219 19.52 -33.49 8.99
N SER A 220 19.79 -32.56 8.07
CA SER A 220 21.10 -31.94 7.92
C SER A 220 21.50 -31.12 9.16
N LEU A 221 20.59 -30.34 9.73
CA LEU A 221 20.92 -29.50 10.90
C LEU A 221 21.15 -30.31 12.18
N VAL A 222 20.41 -31.40 12.36
CA VAL A 222 20.52 -32.26 13.55
C VAL A 222 21.73 -33.19 13.42
N GLU A 223 21.86 -33.92 12.31
CA GLU A 223 22.91 -34.92 12.16
C GLU A 223 24.27 -34.30 11.81
N ALA A 224 24.31 -33.40 10.81
CA ALA A 224 25.58 -32.86 10.32
C ALA A 224 26.09 -31.71 11.19
N SER A 225 25.19 -30.85 11.69
CA SER A 225 25.56 -29.65 12.46
C SER A 225 25.34 -29.78 13.97
N GLN A 226 24.82 -30.91 14.46
CA GLN A 226 24.56 -31.18 15.89
C GLN A 226 23.73 -30.08 16.58
N ILE A 227 22.84 -29.43 15.83
CA ILE A 227 21.93 -28.40 16.35
C ILE A 227 20.78 -29.08 17.08
N ALA A 228 20.37 -28.52 18.22
CA ALA A 228 19.23 -29.01 18.98
C ALA A 228 17.96 -29.14 18.11
N TYR A 229 17.30 -30.29 18.20
CA TYR A 229 16.13 -30.63 17.38
C TYR A 229 15.04 -29.54 17.32
N PRO A 230 14.61 -28.91 18.43
CA PRO A 230 13.58 -27.87 18.38
C PRO A 230 14.00 -26.65 17.56
N ILE A 231 15.28 -26.28 17.59
CA ILE A 231 15.83 -25.14 16.84
C ILE A 231 15.89 -25.50 15.35
N ALA A 232 16.39 -26.70 15.04
CA ALA A 232 16.44 -27.21 13.67
C ALA A 232 15.05 -27.30 13.02
N LEU A 233 14.07 -27.84 13.75
CA LEU A 233 12.69 -27.94 13.30
C LEU A 233 12.08 -26.56 13.01
N THR A 234 12.29 -25.61 13.92
CA THR A 234 11.76 -24.25 13.77
C THR A 234 12.34 -23.58 12.51
N LEU A 235 13.66 -23.65 12.32
CA LEU A 235 14.33 -23.09 11.14
C LEU A 235 13.86 -23.76 9.84
N ALA A 236 13.71 -25.08 9.84
CA ALA A 236 13.26 -25.84 8.68
C ALA A 236 11.81 -25.50 8.30
N VAL A 237 10.90 -25.43 9.27
CA VAL A 237 9.50 -25.04 9.05
C VAL A 237 9.42 -23.61 8.49
N PHE A 238 10.15 -22.65 9.07
CA PHE A 238 10.16 -21.28 8.56
C PHE A 238 10.70 -21.20 7.12
N THR A 239 11.79 -21.90 6.83
CA THR A 239 12.42 -21.90 5.50
C THR A 239 11.51 -22.52 4.46
N ALA A 240 10.91 -23.68 4.77
CA ALA A 240 9.95 -24.35 3.89
C ALA A 240 8.69 -23.51 3.65
N ALA A 241 8.11 -22.93 4.71
CA ALA A 241 6.92 -22.09 4.62
C ALA A 241 7.17 -20.83 3.79
N PHE A 242 8.32 -20.17 3.98
CA PHE A 242 8.71 -19.00 3.20
C PHE A 242 8.98 -19.33 1.73
N GLY A 243 9.70 -20.42 1.48
CA GLY A 243 9.91 -20.94 0.12
C GLY A 243 8.60 -21.24 -0.58
N ASN A 244 7.67 -21.92 0.11
CA ASN A 244 6.36 -22.28 -0.44
C ASN A 244 5.53 -21.03 -0.81
N PHE A 245 5.56 -19.98 0.02
CA PHE A 245 4.91 -18.71 -0.30
C PHE A 245 5.51 -18.05 -1.55
N ILE A 246 6.85 -17.97 -1.64
CA ILE A 246 7.53 -17.36 -2.79
C ILE A 246 7.25 -18.12 -4.09
N LEU A 247 7.34 -19.46 -4.04
CA LEU A 247 7.09 -20.31 -5.20
C LEU A 247 5.65 -20.16 -5.68
N ASN A 248 4.68 -20.20 -4.78
CA ASN A 248 3.28 -20.01 -5.16
C ASN A 248 3.01 -18.62 -5.73
N LYS A 249 3.55 -17.57 -5.09
CA LYS A 249 3.40 -16.20 -5.58
C LYS A 249 3.97 -16.03 -6.99
N LYS A 250 5.20 -16.53 -7.24
CA LYS A 250 5.92 -16.33 -8.50
C LYS A 250 5.46 -17.27 -9.63
N TRP A 251 5.18 -18.54 -9.33
CA TRP A 251 4.98 -19.57 -10.34
C TRP A 251 3.53 -20.07 -10.45
N THR A 252 2.82 -20.19 -9.32
CA THR A 252 1.40 -20.61 -9.32
C THR A 252 0.50 -19.48 -9.76
N PHE A 253 0.66 -18.29 -9.17
CA PHE A 253 -0.19 -17.12 -9.44
C PHE A 253 0.46 -16.06 -10.35
N LYS A 254 1.71 -16.27 -10.77
CA LYS A 254 2.46 -15.40 -11.70
C LYS A 254 2.48 -13.92 -11.29
N GLU A 255 2.48 -13.63 -9.98
CA GLU A 255 2.61 -12.26 -9.49
C GLU A 255 4.07 -11.84 -9.38
N LYS A 256 4.35 -10.55 -9.63
CA LYS A 256 5.68 -9.97 -9.38
C LYS A 256 5.97 -10.01 -7.88
N LEU A 257 7.21 -10.39 -7.53
CA LEU A 257 7.63 -10.50 -6.13
C LEU A 257 7.59 -9.14 -5.41
N TRP A 258 8.01 -8.07 -6.09
CA TRP A 258 8.04 -6.70 -5.60
C TRP A 258 7.40 -5.80 -6.66
N ASN A 259 6.30 -5.13 -6.32
CA ASN A 259 5.62 -4.13 -7.14
C ASN A 259 5.02 -3.06 -6.24
#